data_AF-A0A4X2KCU8-F1
#
_entry.id   AF-A0A4X2KCU8-F1
#
_cell.length_a   1.000
_cell.length_b   1.000
_cell.length_c   1.000
_cell.angle_alpha   90.00
_cell.angle_beta   90.00
_cell.angle_gamma   90.00
#
_symmetry.space_group_name_H-M   'P 1'
#
loop_
_entity.id
_entity.type
_entity.pdbx_description
1 polymer ?
#
loop_
_entity_poly.entity_id
_entity_poly.type
_entity_poly.pdbx_seq_one_letter_code
_entity_poly.pdbx_strand_id
1 'polypeptide(L)'
;MTSWTFLPVALMLLCSSTLCSLGCDLTQGLKEDFSLLHQMSTFSLGLCWKDVTNFNFPKETMKGSQLQRENATVIVHEMLQQIFTIFSLNAAPATWNQTQLMQLLIGLDLQLEQLESCLEQDVEWEEPSLGSENSKLALKSYFQGISQYLQGKEYSHCAWEIMRVEIRRIPFTIMGRGRILDQELG
;
A
#
# COMPACT_ATOMS: atom_id res chain seq x y z
N MET A 1 19.76 -49.81 -28.64
CA MET A 1 19.05 -48.63 -29.15
C MET A 1 18.32 -47.99 -27.98
N THR A 2 19.02 -47.13 -27.26
CA THR A 2 18.49 -46.38 -26.12
C THR A 2 17.87 -45.09 -26.63
N SER A 3 16.55 -44.94 -26.53
CA SER A 3 15.95 -43.61 -26.62
C SER A 3 14.47 -43.65 -26.25
N TRP A 4 14.12 -42.75 -25.33
CA TRP A 4 12.83 -42.07 -25.19
C TRP A 4 11.80 -42.65 -24.23
N THR A 5 12.10 -42.62 -22.93
CA THR A 5 11.06 -42.48 -21.90
C THR A 5 11.54 -41.66 -20.69
N PHE A 6 12.30 -40.57 -20.91
CA PHE A 6 12.62 -39.60 -19.84
C PHE A 6 11.90 -38.25 -19.99
N LEU A 7 11.11 -38.06 -21.06
CA LEU A 7 10.36 -36.84 -21.30
C LEU A 7 9.27 -36.52 -20.26
N PRO A 8 8.54 -37.47 -19.65
CA PRO A 8 7.52 -37.12 -18.66
C PRO A 8 8.10 -36.79 -17.27
N VAL A 9 9.31 -37.27 -16.95
CA VAL A 9 9.98 -36.93 -15.68
C VAL A 9 10.60 -35.53 -15.75
N ALA A 10 11.13 -35.14 -16.91
CA ALA A 10 11.56 -33.76 -17.14
C ALA A 10 10.37 -32.79 -17.11
N LEU A 11 9.18 -33.18 -17.58
CA LEU A 11 7.99 -32.33 -17.54
C LEU A 11 7.47 -32.10 -16.11
N MET A 12 7.59 -33.10 -15.23
CA MET A 12 7.26 -32.95 -13.79
C MET A 12 8.30 -32.10 -13.04
N LEU A 13 9.57 -32.10 -13.48
CA LEU A 13 10.64 -31.28 -12.91
C LEU A 13 10.70 -29.86 -13.49
N LEU A 14 10.04 -29.60 -14.62
CA LEU A 14 9.84 -28.25 -15.17
C LEU A 14 8.72 -27.49 -14.44
N CYS A 15 7.90 -28.18 -13.64
CA CYS A 15 6.92 -27.53 -12.78
C CYS A 15 7.58 -26.76 -11.62
N SER A 16 8.85 -27.03 -11.31
CA SER A 16 9.58 -26.33 -10.25
C SER A 16 9.99 -24.90 -10.62
N SER A 17 9.99 -24.55 -11.91
CA SER A 17 10.22 -23.17 -12.37
C SER A 17 8.96 -22.49 -12.90
N THR A 18 7.83 -23.20 -13.11
CA THR A 18 6.52 -22.57 -13.42
C THR A 18 5.59 -22.42 -12.22
N LEU A 19 5.93 -22.94 -11.03
CA LEU A 19 5.40 -22.44 -9.76
C LEU A 19 6.08 -21.13 -9.30
N CYS A 20 7.15 -20.70 -9.98
CA CYS A 20 7.74 -19.38 -9.83
C CYS A 20 6.93 -18.32 -10.59
N SER A 21 5.77 -17.98 -10.04
CA SER A 21 5.28 -16.61 -9.86
C SER A 21 3.88 -16.74 -9.25
N LEU A 22 3.81 -17.31 -8.03
CA LEU A 22 2.63 -17.16 -7.19
C LEU A 22 2.21 -15.69 -7.26
N GLY A 23 0.92 -15.42 -7.49
CA GLY A 23 0.36 -14.08 -7.60
C GLY A 23 0.47 -13.32 -6.28
N CYS A 24 1.69 -12.99 -5.86
CA CYS A 24 2.03 -12.18 -4.69
C CYS A 24 2.67 -10.87 -5.13
N ASP A 25 2.73 -10.62 -6.44
CA ASP A 25 3.07 -9.30 -6.97
C ASP A 25 1.84 -8.38 -6.86
N LEU A 26 1.84 -7.59 -5.79
CA LEU A 26 0.83 -6.56 -5.53
C LEU A 26 1.08 -5.28 -6.35
N THR A 27 2.19 -5.17 -7.08
CA THR A 27 2.65 -3.89 -7.66
C THR A 27 1.64 -3.29 -8.61
N GLN A 28 1.05 -4.11 -9.48
CA GLN A 28 0.07 -3.63 -10.45
C GLN A 28 -1.28 -3.30 -9.80
N GLY A 29 -1.78 -4.16 -8.91
CA GLY A 29 -3.03 -3.93 -8.17
C GLY A 29 -2.96 -2.64 -7.35
N LEU A 30 -1.92 -2.49 -6.54
CA LEU A 30 -1.69 -1.27 -5.75
C LEU A 30 -1.53 -0.03 -6.61
N LYS A 31 -0.90 -0.13 -7.78
CA LYS A 31 -0.80 1.01 -8.70
C LYS A 31 -2.19 1.44 -9.20
N GLU A 32 -3.03 0.49 -9.55
CA GLU A 32 -4.41 0.74 -9.99
C GLU A 32 -5.24 1.34 -8.85
N ASP A 33 -5.18 0.76 -7.66
CA ASP A 33 -5.90 1.25 -6.47
C ASP A 33 -5.49 2.68 -6.11
N PHE A 34 -4.19 2.96 -6.02
CA PHE A 34 -3.70 4.30 -5.69
C PHE A 34 -3.90 5.31 -6.83
N SER A 35 -4.20 4.87 -8.05
CA SER A 35 -4.64 5.76 -9.12
C SER A 35 -6.05 6.32 -8.85
N LEU A 36 -6.92 5.55 -8.17
CA LEU A 36 -8.27 5.97 -7.79
C LEU A 36 -8.24 7.14 -6.80
N LEU A 37 -7.21 7.20 -5.94
CA LEU A 37 -6.99 8.34 -5.04
C LEU A 37 -6.87 9.67 -5.79
N HIS A 38 -6.36 9.69 -7.03
CA HIS A 38 -6.35 10.92 -7.83
C HIS A 38 -7.71 11.25 -8.40
N GLN A 39 -8.38 10.23 -8.94
CA GLN A 39 -9.59 10.41 -9.73
C GLN A 39 -10.80 10.77 -8.86
N MET A 40 -10.83 10.29 -7.61
CA MET A 40 -12.00 10.43 -6.73
C MET A 40 -12.33 11.87 -6.34
N SER A 41 -11.39 12.80 -6.51
CA SER A 41 -11.62 14.21 -6.23
C SER A 41 -10.91 15.12 -7.22
N THR A 42 -11.67 16.10 -7.73
CA THR A 42 -11.20 17.20 -8.56
C THR A 42 -10.99 18.50 -7.75
N PHE A 43 -11.08 18.42 -6.42
CA PHE A 43 -11.01 19.58 -5.56
C PHE A 43 -9.62 20.23 -5.57
N SER A 44 -9.58 21.57 -5.65
CA SER A 44 -8.33 22.33 -5.65
C SER A 44 -7.77 22.46 -4.23
N LEU A 45 -6.59 21.89 -4.00
CA LEU A 45 -5.88 21.97 -2.72
C LEU A 45 -5.50 23.40 -2.32
N GLY A 46 -5.43 24.34 -3.27
CA GLY A 46 -5.14 25.75 -2.98
C GLY A 46 -6.15 26.38 -2.00
N LEU A 47 -7.37 25.84 -1.94
CA LEU A 47 -8.40 26.26 -0.99
C LEU A 47 -8.13 25.79 0.45
N CYS A 48 -7.27 24.78 0.63
CA CYS A 48 -6.97 24.13 1.91
C CYS A 48 -5.65 24.57 2.54
N TRP A 49 -5.04 25.66 2.07
CA TRP A 49 -3.72 26.10 2.52
C TRP A 49 -3.60 26.27 4.05
N LYS A 50 -4.69 26.64 4.74
CA LYS A 50 -4.73 26.81 6.20
C LYS A 50 -4.64 25.48 6.98
N ASP A 51 -4.98 24.38 6.33
CA ASP A 51 -5.02 23.06 6.94
C ASP A 51 -3.79 22.22 6.61
N VAL A 52 -2.94 22.70 5.68
CA VAL A 52 -1.72 22.01 5.24
C VAL A 52 -0.88 21.64 6.45
N THR A 53 -0.54 20.36 6.51
CA THR A 53 0.30 19.77 7.56
C THR A 53 1.28 18.80 6.93
N ASN A 54 2.40 18.59 7.62
CA ASN A 54 3.36 17.55 7.29
C ASN A 54 3.24 16.43 8.32
N PHE A 55 2.76 15.27 7.90
CA PHE A 55 2.57 14.11 8.77
C PHE A 55 3.88 13.38 9.11
N ASN A 56 5.00 13.78 8.51
CA ASN A 56 6.34 13.22 8.76
C ASN A 56 6.39 11.70 8.62
N PHE A 57 6.10 11.20 7.42
CA PHE A 57 6.20 9.78 7.12
C PHE A 57 7.56 9.19 7.57
N PRO A 58 7.59 8.05 8.30
CA PRO A 58 8.78 7.51 8.96
C PRO A 58 9.76 6.81 7.98
N LYS A 59 10.28 7.55 7.00
CA LYS A 59 11.12 7.04 5.89
C LYS A 59 12.33 6.23 6.36
N GLU A 60 13.05 6.74 7.35
CA GLU A 60 14.31 6.12 7.79
C GLU A 60 14.06 4.76 8.47
N THR A 61 12.98 4.63 9.23
CA THR A 61 12.56 3.36 9.81
C THR A 61 12.20 2.35 8.72
N MET A 62 11.51 2.80 7.65
CA MET A 62 11.12 1.92 6.54
C MET A 62 12.30 1.37 5.74
N LYS A 63 13.34 2.17 5.49
CA LYS A 63 14.50 1.76 4.67
C LYS A 63 15.25 0.57 5.27
N GLY A 64 15.45 0.55 6.58
CA GLY A 64 16.22 -0.50 7.25
C GLY A 64 15.52 -1.86 7.25
N SER A 65 14.19 -1.85 7.34
CA SER A 65 13.37 -3.06 7.40
C SER A 65 13.03 -3.65 6.02
N GLN A 66 13.19 -2.92 4.92
CA GLN A 66 12.88 -3.41 3.57
C GLN A 66 13.93 -4.36 2.97
N LEU A 67 15.00 -4.67 3.71
CA LEU A 67 16.11 -5.49 3.21
C LEU A 67 15.77 -6.97 3.05
N GLN A 68 14.70 -7.44 3.71
CA GLN A 68 14.17 -8.80 3.61
C GLN A 68 12.71 -8.77 3.17
N ARG A 69 12.29 -9.79 2.44
CA ARG A 69 10.96 -9.88 1.83
C ARG A 69 9.86 -9.95 2.88
N GLU A 70 10.07 -10.72 3.93
CA GLU A 70 9.13 -10.99 5.03
C GLU A 70 8.84 -9.68 5.79
N ASN A 71 9.91 -8.93 6.08
CA ASN A 71 9.83 -7.63 6.71
C ASN A 71 9.11 -6.60 5.82
N ALA A 72 9.36 -6.59 4.50
CA ALA A 72 8.66 -5.73 3.57
C ALA A 72 7.17 -6.07 3.49
N THR A 73 6.83 -7.36 3.54
CA THR A 73 5.44 -7.82 3.56
C THR A 73 4.69 -7.34 4.80
N VAL A 74 5.27 -7.48 6.00
CA VAL A 74 4.66 -6.99 7.25
C VAL A 74 4.37 -5.48 7.17
N ILE A 75 5.26 -4.72 6.54
CA ILE A 75 5.12 -3.27 6.37
C ILE A 75 4.02 -2.93 5.38
N VAL A 76 3.97 -3.61 4.23
CA VAL A 76 2.91 -3.41 3.23
C VAL A 76 1.55 -3.80 3.80
N HIS A 77 1.46 -4.95 4.48
CA HIS A 77 0.23 -5.40 5.14
C HIS A 77 -0.31 -4.34 6.10
N GLU A 78 0.53 -3.90 7.05
CA GLU A 78 0.13 -2.87 8.02
C GLU A 78 -0.28 -1.57 7.33
N MET A 79 0.43 -1.16 6.28
CA MET A 79 0.12 0.04 5.53
C MET A 79 -1.25 -0.02 4.86
N LEU A 80 -1.54 -1.09 4.12
CA LEU A 80 -2.82 -1.26 3.44
C LEU A 80 -3.96 -1.34 4.43
N GLN A 81 -3.76 -2.05 5.54
CA GLN A 81 -4.74 -2.15 6.61
C GLN A 81 -5.08 -0.78 7.22
N GLN A 82 -4.08 0.06 7.48
CA GLN A 82 -4.29 1.41 8.01
C GLN A 82 -5.01 2.32 7.02
N ILE A 83 -4.63 2.27 5.73
CA ILE A 83 -5.29 3.03 4.67
C ILE A 83 -6.75 2.60 4.55
N PHE A 84 -7.01 1.29 4.45
CA PHE A 84 -8.36 0.74 4.38
C PHE A 84 -9.22 1.19 5.57
N THR A 85 -8.66 1.15 6.77
CA THR A 85 -9.36 1.58 8.00
C THR A 85 -9.76 3.04 7.94
N ILE A 86 -8.88 3.94 7.48
CA ILE A 86 -9.19 5.37 7.36
C ILE A 86 -10.26 5.62 6.30
N PHE A 87 -10.12 5.03 5.10
CA PHE A 87 -11.09 5.24 4.03
C PHE A 87 -12.45 4.58 4.28
N SER A 88 -12.50 3.58 5.17
CA SER A 88 -13.76 2.94 5.62
C SER A 88 -14.53 3.77 6.65
N LEU A 89 -13.97 4.89 7.12
CA LEU A 89 -14.73 5.83 7.93
C LEU A 89 -15.85 6.42 7.06
N ASN A 90 -17.10 6.32 7.52
CA ASN A 90 -18.26 6.94 6.88
C ASN A 90 -18.27 8.49 7.05
N ALA A 91 -17.12 9.12 6.82
CA ALA A 91 -16.86 10.53 7.00
C ALA A 91 -16.12 11.14 5.79
N ALA A 92 -15.80 10.35 4.76
CA ALA A 92 -15.24 10.87 3.51
C ALA A 92 -16.17 11.91 2.87
N PRO A 93 -15.63 12.93 2.16
CA PRO A 93 -16.46 13.98 1.58
C PRO A 93 -17.48 13.44 0.58
N ALA A 94 -18.74 13.87 0.71
CA ALA A 94 -19.82 13.47 -0.21
C ALA A 94 -19.60 13.95 -1.66
N THR A 95 -18.75 14.95 -1.84
CA THR A 95 -18.31 15.50 -3.13
C THR A 95 -17.33 14.58 -3.86
N TRP A 96 -16.70 13.62 -3.18
CA TRP A 96 -15.87 12.63 -3.85
C TRP A 96 -16.69 11.67 -4.68
N ASN A 97 -16.09 11.13 -5.74
CA ASN A 97 -16.68 10.06 -6.53
C ASN A 97 -16.78 8.78 -5.69
N GLN A 98 -17.98 8.52 -5.18
CA GLN A 98 -18.25 7.39 -4.29
C GLN A 98 -17.99 6.04 -4.96
N THR A 99 -18.19 5.93 -6.27
CA THR A 99 -17.86 4.71 -7.02
C THR A 99 -16.37 4.41 -6.97
N GLN A 100 -15.53 5.43 -7.13
CA GLN A 100 -14.07 5.26 -7.08
C GLN A 100 -13.55 5.02 -5.67
N LEU A 101 -14.19 5.62 -4.65
CA LEU A 101 -13.92 5.30 -3.25
C LEU A 101 -14.25 3.82 -2.94
N MET A 102 -15.40 3.34 -3.41
CA MET A 102 -15.79 1.94 -3.24
C MET A 102 -14.84 0.99 -3.98
N GLN A 103 -14.43 1.33 -5.21
CA GLN A 103 -13.44 0.56 -5.96
C GLN A 103 -12.08 0.52 -5.24
N LEU A 104 -11.65 1.63 -4.64
CA LEU A 104 -10.43 1.67 -3.84
C LEU A 104 -10.53 0.70 -2.66
N LEU A 105 -11.64 0.73 -1.91
CA LEU A 105 -11.82 -0.15 -0.75
C LEU A 105 -11.84 -1.63 -1.16
N ILE A 106 -12.54 -1.98 -2.24
CA ILE A 106 -12.55 -3.35 -2.77
C ILE A 106 -11.15 -3.77 -3.22
N GLY A 107 -10.44 -2.91 -3.93
CA GLY A 107 -9.07 -3.17 -4.37
C GLY A 107 -8.13 -3.43 -3.19
N LEU A 108 -8.13 -2.55 -2.20
CA LEU A 108 -7.31 -2.70 -0.99
C LEU A 108 -7.62 -3.97 -0.21
N ASP A 109 -8.90 -4.35 -0.08
CA ASP A 109 -9.34 -5.58 0.57
C ASP A 109 -8.80 -6.81 -0.17
N LEU A 110 -8.94 -6.84 -1.51
CA LEU A 110 -8.37 -7.91 -2.35
C LEU A 110 -6.85 -7.99 -2.23
N GLN A 111 -6.14 -6.85 -2.19
CA GLN A 111 -4.69 -6.83 -2.02
C GLN A 111 -4.26 -7.36 -0.63
N LEU A 112 -5.04 -7.08 0.42
CA LEU A 112 -4.81 -7.61 1.76
C LEU A 112 -5.03 -9.13 1.80
N GLU A 113 -6.15 -9.62 1.27
CA GLU A 113 -6.45 -11.07 1.19
C GLU A 113 -5.37 -11.82 0.40
N GLN A 114 -4.95 -11.27 -0.74
CA GLN A 114 -3.90 -11.83 -1.57
C GLN A 114 -2.57 -11.89 -0.81
N LEU A 115 -2.22 -10.83 -0.07
CA LEU A 115 -1.02 -10.79 0.72
C LEU A 115 -1.04 -11.84 1.82
N GLU A 116 -2.14 -11.96 2.56
CA GLU A 116 -2.31 -12.94 3.65
C GLU A 116 -2.23 -14.38 3.13
N SER A 117 -2.93 -14.69 2.04
CA SER A 117 -2.88 -16.02 1.42
C SER A 117 -1.47 -16.39 0.95
N CYS A 118 -0.70 -15.41 0.46
CA CYS A 118 0.70 -15.60 0.09
C CYS A 118 1.59 -15.95 1.29
N LEU A 119 1.30 -15.45 2.51
CA LEU A 119 2.05 -15.79 3.71
C LEU A 119 1.73 -17.19 4.20
N GLU A 120 0.46 -17.58 4.14
CA GLU A 120 0.02 -18.90 4.58
C GLU A 120 0.58 -20.04 3.71
N GLN A 121 0.83 -19.76 2.42
CA GLN A 121 1.37 -20.75 1.48
C GLN A 121 2.91 -20.87 1.53
N ASP A 122 3.60 -19.89 2.11
CA ASP A 122 5.05 -19.89 2.20
C ASP A 122 5.50 -20.68 3.45
N VAL A 123 5.93 -21.93 3.23
CA VAL A 123 6.32 -22.87 4.30
C VAL A 123 7.58 -22.40 5.06
N GLU A 124 8.30 -21.42 4.50
CA GLU A 124 9.52 -20.82 5.04
C GLU A 124 9.27 -19.39 5.56
N TRP A 125 8.08 -19.12 6.12
CA TRP A 125 7.82 -17.86 6.80
C TRP A 125 8.68 -17.76 8.07
N GLU A 126 9.82 -17.06 7.97
CA GLU A 126 10.63 -16.69 9.13
C GLU A 126 9.87 -15.68 10.01
N GLU A 127 10.07 -15.75 11.33
CA GLU A 127 9.47 -14.77 12.24
C GLU A 127 9.89 -13.34 11.86
N PRO A 128 8.99 -12.35 11.97
CA PRO A 128 9.32 -10.95 11.70
C PRO A 128 10.52 -10.51 12.52
N SER A 129 11.48 -9.84 11.88
CA SER A 129 12.62 -9.27 12.61
C SER A 129 12.18 -8.16 13.57
N LEU A 130 12.96 -7.91 14.62
CA LEU A 130 12.78 -6.73 15.48
C LEU A 130 12.75 -5.41 14.67
N GLY A 131 13.44 -5.38 13.52
CA GLY A 131 13.41 -4.24 12.60
C GLY A 131 12.03 -4.01 11.97
N SER A 132 11.34 -5.07 11.54
CA SER A 132 10.01 -4.94 10.93
C SER A 132 8.92 -4.64 11.96
N GLU A 133 9.03 -5.17 13.18
CA GLU A 133 8.13 -4.79 14.28
C GLU A 133 8.23 -3.29 14.61
N ASN A 134 9.45 -2.77 14.68
CA ASN A 134 9.68 -1.33 14.90
C ASN A 134 9.09 -0.49 13.76
N SER A 135 9.26 -0.92 12.50
CA SER A 135 8.63 -0.26 11.35
C SER A 135 7.10 -0.32 11.42
N LYS A 136 6.52 -1.46 11.78
CA LYS A 136 5.08 -1.63 11.98
C LYS A 136 4.55 -0.64 13.02
N LEU A 137 5.22 -0.53 14.17
CA LEU A 137 4.86 0.43 15.22
C LEU A 137 4.99 1.89 14.75
N ALA A 138 6.02 2.21 13.97
CA ALA A 138 6.19 3.55 13.39
C ALA A 138 5.05 3.89 12.41
N LEU A 139 4.61 2.93 11.57
CA LEU A 139 3.44 3.11 10.70
C LEU A 139 2.17 3.34 11.50
N LYS A 140 1.90 2.53 12.53
CA LYS A 140 0.75 2.70 13.40
C LYS A 140 0.71 4.11 14.00
N SER A 141 1.84 4.57 14.51
CA SER A 141 1.96 5.91 15.11
C SER A 141 1.71 7.01 14.07
N TYR A 142 2.22 6.85 12.86
CA TYR A 142 1.99 7.77 11.74
C TYR A 142 0.51 7.88 11.35
N PHE A 143 -0.17 6.74 11.16
CA PHE A 143 -1.58 6.71 10.80
C PHE A 143 -2.51 7.15 11.95
N GLN A 144 -2.10 6.90 13.20
CA GLN A 144 -2.75 7.49 14.37
C GLN A 144 -2.69 9.02 14.33
N GLY A 145 -1.55 9.60 13.95
CA GLY A 145 -1.41 11.05 13.76
C GLY A 145 -2.34 11.60 12.67
N ILE A 146 -2.48 10.89 11.55
CA ILE A 146 -3.46 11.23 10.50
C ILE A 146 -4.89 11.20 11.04
N SER A 147 -5.24 10.17 11.81
CA SER A 147 -6.57 10.01 12.39
C SER A 147 -6.89 11.12 13.38
N GLN A 148 -5.94 11.49 14.23
CA GLN A 148 -6.04 12.62 15.16
C GLN A 148 -6.18 13.96 14.42
N TYR A 149 -5.46 14.14 13.32
CA TYR A 149 -5.60 15.33 12.46
C TYR A 149 -7.01 15.43 11.87
N LEU A 150 -7.55 14.33 11.30
CA LEU A 150 -8.91 14.31 10.78
C LEU A 150 -9.93 14.67 11.87
N GLN A 151 -9.80 14.09 13.07
CA GLN A 151 -10.64 14.39 14.22
C GLN A 151 -10.54 15.87 14.65
N GLY A 152 -9.32 16.39 14.79
CA GLY A 152 -9.07 17.78 15.19
C GLY A 152 -9.54 18.81 14.16
N LYS A 153 -9.70 18.40 12.90
CA LYS A 153 -10.28 19.19 11.81
C LYS A 153 -11.75 18.87 11.56
N GLU A 154 -12.40 18.16 12.49
CA GLU A 154 -13.81 17.78 12.45
C GLU A 154 -14.21 17.09 11.14
N TYR A 155 -13.30 16.29 10.56
CA TYR A 155 -13.50 15.61 9.28
C TYR A 155 -13.88 16.56 8.14
N SER A 156 -13.41 17.81 8.18
CA SER A 156 -13.67 18.79 7.13
C SER A 156 -13.18 18.30 5.76
N HIS A 157 -13.80 18.82 4.69
CA HIS A 157 -13.41 18.50 3.32
C HIS A 157 -11.91 18.73 3.07
N CYS A 158 -11.35 19.82 3.59
CA CYS A 158 -9.93 20.10 3.45
C CYS A 158 -9.02 19.11 4.18
N ALA A 159 -9.42 18.63 5.35
CA ALA A 159 -8.68 17.61 6.07
C ALA A 159 -8.59 16.31 5.26
N TRP A 160 -9.70 15.88 4.67
CA TRP A 160 -9.75 14.71 3.80
C TRP A 160 -8.93 14.88 2.52
N GLU A 161 -8.94 16.05 1.89
CA GLU A 161 -8.11 16.31 0.72
C GLU A 161 -6.62 16.25 1.02
N ILE A 162 -6.20 16.82 2.15
CA ILE A 162 -4.79 16.78 2.59
C ILE A 162 -4.37 15.35 2.89
N MET A 163 -5.22 14.58 3.59
CA MET A 163 -4.96 13.18 3.87
C MET A 163 -4.88 12.35 2.58
N ARG A 164 -5.83 12.52 1.64
CA ARG A 164 -5.82 11.82 0.33
C ARG A 164 -4.50 12.03 -0.41
N VAL A 165 -4.00 13.26 -0.43
CA VAL A 165 -2.72 13.61 -1.06
C VAL A 165 -1.55 12.98 -0.33
N GLU A 166 -1.57 12.97 1.00
CA GLU A 166 -0.55 12.30 1.80
C GLU A 166 -0.48 10.81 1.47
N ILE A 167 -1.62 10.10 1.47
CA ILE A 167 -1.67 8.66 1.15
C ILE A 167 -1.16 8.38 -0.25
N ARG A 168 -1.52 9.22 -1.23
CA ARG A 168 -1.03 9.11 -2.61
C ARG A 168 0.51 9.20 -2.72
N ARG A 169 1.18 9.87 -1.78
CA ARG A 169 2.65 10.05 -1.77
C ARG A 169 3.40 8.87 -1.14
N ILE A 170 2.72 8.02 -0.39
CA ILE A 170 3.34 6.92 0.35
C ILE A 170 4.01 5.89 -0.58
N PRO A 171 3.37 5.40 -1.67
CA PRO A 171 4.01 4.45 -2.59
C PRO A 171 5.33 4.97 -3.18
N PHE A 172 5.37 6.25 -3.56
CA PHE A 172 6.57 6.91 -4.10
C PHE A 172 7.69 7.03 -3.06
N THR A 173 7.32 7.11 -1.79
CA THR A 173 8.24 7.26 -0.68
C THR A 173 8.91 5.94 -0.29
N ILE A 174 8.20 4.82 -0.47
CA ILE A 174 8.64 3.47 -0.11
C ILE A 174 9.39 2.79 -1.26
N MET A 175 8.93 2.94 -2.50
CA MET A 175 9.47 2.20 -3.65
C MET A 175 10.68 2.86 -4.35
N GLY A 176 11.09 4.07 -3.97
CA GLY A 176 12.37 4.67 -4.38
C GLY A 176 12.62 4.88 -5.89
N ARG A 177 12.47 6.14 -6.35
CA ARG A 177 12.85 6.76 -7.65
C ARG A 177 12.02 6.43 -8.89
N GLY A 178 10.99 7.26 -9.11
CA GLY A 178 10.58 7.74 -10.43
C GLY A 178 10.33 9.24 -10.34
N ARG A 179 11.14 10.05 -11.02
CA ARG A 179 11.00 11.52 -11.08
C ARG A 179 9.66 11.90 -11.71
N ILE A 180 8.64 12.23 -10.93
CA ILE A 180 7.51 13.06 -11.40
C ILE A 180 6.95 13.80 -10.19
N LEU A 181 7.43 15.02 -9.93
CA LEU A 181 6.68 16.14 -9.32
C LEU A 181 7.63 17.35 -9.14
N ASP A 182 8.14 17.86 -10.26
CA ASP A 182 8.62 19.25 -10.37
C ASP A 182 7.64 20.11 -11.19
N GLN A 183 6.38 19.70 -11.34
CA GLN A 183 5.45 20.38 -12.27
C GLN A 183 4.11 20.83 -11.69
N GLU A 184 3.84 20.69 -10.40
CA GLU A 184 2.56 21.14 -9.79
C GLU A 184 2.81 22.04 -8.59
N LEU A 185 3.72 23.00 -8.76
CA LEU A 185 3.87 24.21 -7.94
C LEU A 185 4.26 25.39 -8.86
N GLY A 186 3.49 25.55 -9.93
CA GLY A 186 3.44 26.73 -10.80
C GLY A 186 2.01 27.23 -10.89
#